data_AF-A0A222NYM8-F1
#
_entry.id   AF-A0A222NYM8-F1
#
_cell.length_a   1.000
_cell.length_b   1.000
_cell.length_c   1.000
_cell.angle_alpha   90.00
_cell.angle_beta   90.00
_cell.angle_gamma   90.00
#
_symmetry.space_group_name_H-M   'P 1'
#
loop_
_entity.id
_entity.type
_entity.pdbx_description
1 polymer ?
#
loop_
_entity_poly.entity_id
_entity_poly.type
_entity_poly.pdbx_seq_one_letter_code
_entity_poly.pdbx_strand_id
1 'polypeptide(L)'
;MPYKGPHSDMFSLHWAEGLNPSVKGVIQELNTISKDVTMLCLDLSSFQHFSSEELVDIFKAIPANVTSLHLAGQFSDDLSHEQLFEVWQAIPKTIASLHLFKISRIVSVLPESITALHLSGGALNNKATEELVQLIQSIPASVTTLDLRNNSFGSKSTDELIAILQAVPASLISLYLMNNGLGHKPAEELKAIFAVFSGRPLLLNLSHNHLFKDKNAAEKDQVLNALGENSQRFILTRNGESDLARARWLMPAIMEKYNLPSEIASHILFFLGADSPYNTGPSFFKFQLKKATKTIEEIKEKRAETRQCL
;
A
#
# COMPACT_ATOMS: atom_id res chain seq x y z
N MET A 1 -8.79 2.75 28.99
CA MET A 1 -10.01 2.14 28.43
C MET A 1 -9.75 1.88 26.96
N PRO A 2 -10.07 0.70 26.40
CA PRO A 2 -9.88 0.43 24.97
C PRO A 2 -10.63 1.46 24.12
N TYR A 3 -9.98 1.95 23.06
CA TYR A 3 -10.54 2.96 22.17
C TYR A 3 -11.16 2.22 21.00
N LYS A 4 -12.48 2.39 20.81
CA LYS A 4 -13.16 1.99 19.57
C LYS A 4 -12.82 3.06 18.54
N GLY A 5 -12.03 2.68 17.54
CA GLY A 5 -11.76 3.57 16.43
C GLY A 5 -13.01 3.88 15.61
N PRO A 6 -12.89 4.78 14.62
CA PRO A 6 -14.00 5.22 13.78
C PRO A 6 -14.61 4.11 12.89
N HIS A 7 -13.96 2.94 12.81
CA HIS A 7 -14.40 1.80 12.04
C HIS A 7 -14.84 0.67 12.98
N SER A 8 -16.03 0.11 12.74
CA SER A 8 -16.66 -0.90 13.59
C SER A 8 -15.91 -2.24 13.64
N ASP A 9 -14.93 -2.43 12.77
CA ASP A 9 -14.11 -3.64 12.61
C ASP A 9 -12.76 -3.57 13.34
N MET A 10 -12.44 -2.46 14.00
CA MET A 10 -11.17 -2.25 14.70
C MET A 10 -11.33 -2.16 16.21
N PHE A 11 -10.48 -2.87 16.94
CA PHE A 11 -10.36 -2.78 18.39
C PHE A 11 -8.93 -2.43 18.79
N SER A 12 -8.75 -1.38 19.62
CA SER A 12 -7.43 -0.93 20.05
C SER A 12 -7.25 -1.07 21.56
N LEU A 13 -6.28 -1.90 21.93
CA LEU A 13 -5.82 -2.07 23.30
C LEU A 13 -4.59 -1.21 23.54
N HIS A 14 -4.80 -0.16 24.32
CA HIS A 14 -3.77 0.75 24.79
C HIS A 14 -3.97 0.97 26.29
N TRP A 15 -2.86 1.07 27.01
CA TRP A 15 -2.84 1.43 28.41
C TRP A 15 -2.28 2.84 28.56
N ALA A 16 -2.67 3.52 29.64
CA ALA A 16 -2.09 4.82 29.93
C ALA A 16 -0.59 4.65 30.21
N GLU A 17 0.19 5.65 29.84
CA GLU A 17 1.63 5.65 30.05
C GLU A 17 1.97 5.36 31.53
N GLY A 18 2.87 4.40 31.76
CA GLY A 18 3.27 3.96 33.10
C GLY A 18 2.36 2.92 33.75
N LEU A 19 1.26 2.49 33.11
CA LEU A 19 0.46 1.35 33.58
C LEU A 19 0.93 0.05 32.93
N ASN A 20 1.29 -0.91 33.78
CA ASN A 20 1.65 -2.27 33.37
C ASN A 20 0.45 -3.20 33.60
N PRO A 21 -0.26 -3.65 32.54
CA PRO A 21 -1.33 -4.62 32.72
C PRO A 21 -0.79 -5.98 33.18
N SER A 22 -1.63 -6.74 33.88
CA SER A 22 -1.36 -8.16 34.11
C SER A 22 -1.77 -8.99 32.89
N VAL A 23 -1.14 -10.15 32.69
CA VAL A 23 -1.49 -11.10 31.61
C VAL A 23 -2.99 -11.41 31.63
N LYS A 24 -3.54 -11.72 32.82
CA LYS A 24 -4.97 -11.99 33.01
C LYS A 24 -5.83 -10.80 32.57
N GLY A 25 -5.40 -9.57 32.87
CA GLY A 25 -6.10 -8.36 32.47
C GLY A 25 -6.13 -8.20 30.95
N VAL A 26 -5.00 -8.39 30.27
CA VAL A 26 -4.94 -8.35 28.79
C VAL A 26 -5.85 -9.41 28.16
N ILE A 27 -5.75 -10.66 28.62
CA ILE A 27 -6.57 -11.77 28.11
C ILE A 27 -8.06 -11.53 28.35
N GLN A 28 -8.43 -10.98 29.51
CA GLN A 28 -9.82 -10.63 29.79
C GLN A 28 -10.35 -9.60 28.78
N GLU A 29 -9.59 -8.56 28.47
CA GLU A 29 -9.97 -7.57 27.47
C GLU A 29 -10.07 -8.18 26.06
N LEU A 30 -9.12 -9.05 25.66
CA LEU A 30 -9.17 -9.77 24.38
C LEU A 30 -10.47 -10.59 24.24
N ASN A 31 -10.92 -11.23 25.32
CA ASN A 31 -12.17 -11.99 25.33
C ASN A 31 -13.44 -11.12 25.20
N THR A 32 -13.34 -9.81 25.37
CA THR A 32 -14.48 -8.88 25.17
C THR A 32 -14.66 -8.43 23.72
N ILE A 33 -13.69 -8.74 22.85
CA ILE A 33 -13.70 -8.34 21.45
C ILE A 33 -14.91 -8.97 20.74
N SER A 34 -15.72 -8.12 20.07
CA SER A 34 -16.87 -8.57 19.29
C SER A 34 -16.43 -9.43 18.09
N LYS A 35 -17.30 -10.35 17.65
CA LYS A 35 -17.07 -11.18 16.47
C LYS A 35 -16.94 -10.40 15.16
N ASP A 36 -17.44 -9.17 15.13
CA ASP A 36 -17.37 -8.27 13.95
C ASP A 36 -16.01 -7.56 13.82
N VAL A 37 -15.17 -7.62 14.85
CA VAL A 37 -13.83 -7.02 14.83
C VAL A 37 -12.88 -7.92 14.05
N THR A 38 -12.25 -7.40 13.01
CA THR A 38 -11.25 -8.13 12.23
C THR A 38 -9.84 -7.57 12.41
N MET A 39 -9.72 -6.37 12.97
CA MET A 39 -8.45 -5.68 13.20
C MET A 39 -8.21 -5.43 14.68
N LEU A 40 -7.08 -5.90 15.20
CA LEU A 40 -6.63 -5.68 16.56
C LEU A 40 -5.36 -4.83 16.56
N CYS A 41 -5.38 -3.74 17.34
CA CYS A 41 -4.18 -2.95 17.64
C CYS A 41 -3.73 -3.24 19.06
N LEU A 42 -2.48 -3.67 19.23
CA LEU A 42 -1.81 -3.87 20.52
C LEU A 42 -0.66 -2.88 20.66
N ASP A 43 -0.60 -2.19 21.79
CA ASP A 43 0.51 -1.33 22.16
C ASP A 43 1.57 -2.12 22.95
N LEU A 44 2.67 -2.45 22.27
CA LEU A 44 3.79 -3.17 22.86
C LEU A 44 4.57 -2.32 23.89
N SER A 45 4.41 -1.00 23.92
CA SER A 45 5.08 -0.16 24.93
C SER A 45 4.62 -0.51 26.35
N SER A 46 3.37 -0.97 26.50
CA SER A 46 2.81 -1.42 27.77
C SER A 46 3.15 -2.88 28.08
N PHE A 47 3.84 -3.58 27.18
CA PHE A 47 4.14 -5.01 27.27
C PHE A 47 5.62 -5.27 27.55
N GLN A 48 6.42 -4.23 27.78
CA GLN A 48 7.88 -4.35 27.97
C GLN A 48 8.26 -5.18 29.21
N HIS A 49 7.37 -5.30 30.20
CA HIS A 49 7.60 -6.07 31.43
C HIS A 49 7.23 -7.56 31.31
N PHE A 50 6.54 -7.98 30.23
CA PHE A 50 6.16 -9.37 30.07
C PHE A 50 7.34 -10.23 29.61
N SER A 51 7.43 -11.41 30.20
CA SER A 51 8.29 -12.49 29.70
C SER A 51 7.79 -13.06 28.37
N SER A 52 8.64 -13.85 27.70
CA SER A 52 8.26 -14.52 26.45
C SER A 52 7.07 -15.48 26.62
N GLU A 53 7.03 -16.25 27.71
CA GLU A 53 5.92 -17.17 28.03
C GLU A 53 4.59 -16.41 28.18
N GLU A 54 4.62 -15.28 28.89
CA GLU A 54 3.44 -14.43 29.09
C GLU A 54 2.96 -13.79 27.78
N LEU A 55 3.89 -13.33 26.94
CA LEU A 55 3.55 -12.83 25.60
C LEU A 55 2.92 -13.93 24.75
N VAL A 56 3.47 -15.15 24.77
CA VAL A 56 2.92 -16.31 24.07
C VAL A 56 1.47 -16.57 24.49
N ASP A 57 1.17 -16.53 25.79
CA ASP A 57 -0.19 -16.71 26.29
C ASP A 57 -1.14 -15.59 25.82
N ILE A 58 -0.66 -14.33 25.81
CA ILE A 58 -1.42 -13.18 25.30
C ILE A 58 -1.74 -13.34 23.81
N PHE A 59 -0.75 -13.69 22.97
CA PHE A 59 -0.95 -13.85 21.53
C PHE A 59 -1.87 -15.02 21.19
N LYS A 60 -1.77 -16.15 21.92
CA LYS A 60 -2.69 -17.29 21.77
C LYS A 60 -4.14 -16.95 22.12
N ALA A 61 -4.35 -15.97 23.00
CA ALA A 61 -5.68 -15.52 23.40
C ALA A 61 -6.34 -14.56 22.40
N ILE A 62 -5.66 -14.16 21.32
CA ILE A 62 -6.26 -13.31 20.28
C ILE A 62 -7.44 -14.06 19.64
N PRO A 63 -8.64 -13.45 19.54
CA PRO A 63 -9.83 -14.10 19.00
C PRO A 63 -9.68 -14.51 17.53
N ALA A 64 -10.25 -15.67 17.17
CA ALA A 64 -10.14 -16.24 15.82
C ALA A 64 -10.80 -15.40 14.70
N ASN A 65 -11.68 -14.46 15.03
CA ASN A 65 -12.25 -13.52 14.06
C ASN A 65 -11.28 -12.40 13.65
N VAL A 66 -10.21 -12.18 14.41
CA VAL A 66 -9.17 -11.21 14.06
C VAL A 66 -8.30 -11.80 12.94
N THR A 67 -8.12 -11.02 11.88
CA THR A 67 -7.31 -11.37 10.69
C THR A 67 -6.20 -10.37 10.39
N SER A 68 -6.26 -9.18 11.02
CA SER A 68 -5.24 -8.14 10.92
C SER A 68 -4.75 -7.74 12.31
N LEU A 69 -3.44 -7.75 12.51
CA LEU A 69 -2.80 -7.39 13.77
C LEU A 69 -1.88 -6.18 13.55
N HIS A 70 -2.05 -5.16 14.38
CA HIS A 70 -1.17 -4.00 14.40
C HIS A 70 -0.44 -3.96 15.73
N LEU A 71 0.89 -4.05 15.66
CA LEU A 71 1.78 -3.94 16.82
C LEU A 71 2.41 -2.55 16.81
N ALA A 72 1.88 -1.69 17.68
CA ALA A 72 2.47 -0.38 17.93
C ALA A 72 3.64 -0.55 18.91
N GLY A 73 4.80 0.03 18.59
CA GLY A 73 6.02 -0.17 19.39
C GLY A 73 6.85 -1.36 18.92
N GLN A 74 7.67 -1.91 19.81
CA GLN A 74 8.56 -3.03 19.56
C GLN A 74 8.57 -3.97 20.77
N PHE A 75 8.94 -5.23 20.56
CA PHE A 75 9.26 -6.14 21.65
C PHE A 75 10.47 -5.65 22.45
N SER A 76 10.53 -6.03 23.73
CA SER A 76 11.68 -5.71 24.60
C SER A 76 12.99 -6.20 23.98
N ASP A 77 14.02 -5.37 24.06
CA ASP A 77 15.37 -5.70 23.57
C ASP A 77 16.04 -6.82 24.40
N ASP A 78 15.48 -7.14 25.57
CA ASP A 78 15.96 -8.21 26.46
C ASP A 78 15.58 -9.62 25.98
N LEU A 79 14.61 -9.74 25.05
CA LEU A 79 14.21 -11.04 24.50
C LEU A 79 15.27 -11.59 23.55
N SER A 80 15.66 -12.85 23.78
CA SER A 80 16.56 -13.57 22.89
C SER A 80 15.90 -13.84 21.53
N HIS A 81 16.70 -14.20 20.51
CA HIS A 81 16.14 -14.56 19.21
C HIS A 81 15.22 -15.79 19.27
N GLU A 82 15.50 -16.75 20.15
CA GLU A 82 14.67 -17.94 20.37
C GLU A 82 13.35 -17.58 21.05
N GLN A 83 13.40 -16.72 22.06
CA GLN A 83 12.19 -16.21 22.74
C GLN A 83 11.30 -15.42 21.77
N LEU A 84 11.89 -14.55 20.94
CA LEU A 84 11.15 -13.83 19.91
C LEU A 84 10.55 -14.78 18.87
N PHE A 85 11.28 -15.83 18.48
CA PHE A 85 10.75 -16.86 17.59
C PHE A 85 9.48 -17.49 18.19
N GLU A 86 9.51 -17.93 19.45
CA GLU A 86 8.35 -18.50 20.12
C GLU A 86 7.15 -17.55 20.17
N VAL A 87 7.40 -16.27 20.50
CA VAL A 87 6.36 -15.23 20.52
C VAL A 87 5.76 -15.02 19.14
N TRP A 88 6.58 -14.95 18.08
CA TRP A 88 6.07 -14.84 16.71
C TRP A 88 5.22 -16.03 16.32
N GLN A 89 5.67 -17.26 16.62
CA GLN A 89 4.93 -18.48 16.30
C GLN A 89 3.64 -18.65 17.11
N ALA A 90 3.46 -17.90 18.20
CA ALA A 90 2.22 -17.90 18.99
C ALA A 90 1.09 -17.06 18.37
N ILE A 91 1.38 -16.21 17.38
CA ILE A 91 0.35 -15.43 16.67
C ILE A 91 -0.63 -16.40 15.98
N PRO A 92 -1.96 -16.23 16.14
CA PRO A 92 -2.92 -17.14 15.54
C PRO A 92 -2.83 -17.18 14.02
N LYS A 93 -3.02 -18.38 13.45
CA LYS A 93 -3.02 -18.60 11.99
C LYS A 93 -4.12 -17.83 11.24
N THR A 94 -5.12 -17.30 11.95
CA THR A 94 -6.15 -16.44 11.37
C THR A 94 -5.61 -15.07 10.97
N ILE A 95 -4.51 -14.63 11.58
CA ILE A 95 -3.83 -13.38 11.23
C ILE A 95 -3.06 -13.58 9.93
N ALA A 96 -3.45 -12.82 8.90
CA ALA A 96 -2.81 -12.80 7.60
C ALA A 96 -2.17 -11.44 7.28
N SER A 97 -2.62 -10.37 7.93
CA SER A 97 -2.08 -9.01 7.79
C SER A 97 -1.40 -8.56 9.08
N LEU A 98 -0.14 -8.14 8.98
CA LEU A 98 0.66 -7.68 10.11
C LEU A 98 1.19 -6.28 9.86
N HIS A 99 0.88 -5.35 10.76
CA HIS A 99 1.41 -3.99 10.76
C HIS A 99 2.44 -3.83 11.88
N LEU A 100 3.66 -3.44 11.53
CA LEU A 100 4.75 -3.17 12.47
C LEU A 100 5.17 -1.72 12.33
N PHE A 101 5.10 -0.98 13.44
CA PHE A 101 5.52 0.43 13.45
C PHE A 101 7.05 0.57 13.50
N LYS A 102 7.70 -0.22 14.35
CA LYS A 102 9.15 -0.34 14.41
C LYS A 102 9.54 -1.78 14.10
N ILE A 103 10.51 -1.91 13.21
CA ILE A 103 11.11 -3.20 12.91
C ILE A 103 12.44 -3.28 13.65
N SER A 104 12.51 -4.16 14.65
CA SER A 104 13.68 -4.24 15.51
C SER A 104 14.60 -5.39 15.13
N ARG A 105 14.19 -6.67 15.10
CA ARG A 105 15.22 -7.73 14.97
C ARG A 105 14.93 -8.99 14.15
N ILE A 106 13.69 -9.35 13.83
CA ILE A 106 13.45 -10.66 13.17
C ILE A 106 12.16 -10.66 12.35
N VAL A 107 12.25 -10.44 11.03
CA VAL A 107 11.13 -10.72 10.11
C VAL A 107 11.24 -12.09 9.45
N SER A 108 12.41 -12.72 9.47
CA SER A 108 12.62 -14.06 8.91
C SER A 108 11.84 -15.17 9.59
N VAL A 109 11.32 -14.91 10.79
CA VAL A 109 10.59 -15.90 11.59
C VAL A 109 9.10 -15.58 11.70
N LEU A 110 8.59 -14.67 10.86
CA LEU A 110 7.16 -14.42 10.81
C LEU A 110 6.41 -15.74 10.49
N PRO A 111 5.24 -15.97 11.11
CA PRO A 111 4.42 -17.14 10.80
C PRO A 111 4.06 -17.21 9.32
N GLU A 112 3.97 -18.43 8.77
CA GLU A 112 3.58 -18.65 7.36
C GLU A 112 2.17 -18.13 7.04
N SER A 113 1.32 -17.92 8.04
CA SER A 113 -0.01 -17.31 7.84
C SER A 113 0.08 -15.84 7.42
N ILE A 114 1.18 -15.15 7.74
CA ILE A 114 1.37 -13.75 7.37
C ILE A 114 1.67 -13.66 5.86
N THR A 115 0.73 -13.04 5.14
CA THR A 115 0.79 -12.84 3.68
C THR A 115 0.90 -11.37 3.29
N ALA A 116 0.49 -10.46 4.18
CA ALA A 116 0.65 -9.01 4.03
C ALA A 116 1.44 -8.42 5.21
N LEU A 117 2.55 -7.76 4.90
CA LEU A 117 3.40 -7.08 5.88
C LEU A 117 3.40 -5.58 5.63
N HIS A 118 3.03 -4.81 6.65
CA HIS A 118 2.97 -3.36 6.59
C HIS A 118 4.01 -2.72 7.51
N LEU A 119 4.97 -2.01 6.92
CA LEU A 119 6.06 -1.28 7.59
C LEU A 119 5.92 0.23 7.35
N SER A 120 4.68 0.72 7.33
CA SER A 120 4.35 2.11 7.01
C SER A 120 4.79 3.07 8.12
N GLY A 121 5.42 4.17 7.76
CA GLY A 121 5.68 5.27 8.71
C GLY A 121 6.73 4.98 9.77
N GLY A 122 7.53 3.93 9.61
CA GLY A 122 8.60 3.52 10.52
C GLY A 122 9.91 4.30 10.35
N ALA A 123 9.91 5.39 9.57
CA ALA A 123 11.09 6.18 9.22
C ALA A 123 12.27 5.31 8.71
N LEU A 124 11.96 4.32 7.86
CA LEU A 124 12.96 3.36 7.38
C LEU A 124 14.09 4.03 6.57
N ASN A 125 13.88 5.24 6.04
CA ASN A 125 14.96 6.04 5.43
C ASN A 125 16.10 6.40 6.40
N ASN A 126 15.87 6.40 7.71
CA ASN A 126 16.90 6.71 8.71
C ASN A 126 17.77 5.49 9.07
N LYS A 127 17.37 4.27 8.69
CA LYS A 127 18.17 3.05 8.91
C LYS A 127 19.38 3.01 7.97
N ALA A 128 20.45 2.34 8.42
CA ALA A 128 21.57 2.03 7.55
C ALA A 128 21.08 1.19 6.35
N THR A 129 21.61 1.47 5.17
CA THR A 129 21.12 0.84 3.93
C THR A 129 21.36 -0.66 3.94
N GLU A 130 22.49 -1.11 4.47
CA GLU A 130 22.86 -2.51 4.61
C GLU A 130 21.90 -3.24 5.56
N GLU A 131 21.56 -2.62 6.69
CA GLU A 131 20.59 -3.16 7.65
C GLU A 131 19.21 -3.33 7.01
N LEU A 132 18.75 -2.32 6.28
CA LEU A 132 17.45 -2.37 5.61
C LEU A 132 17.43 -3.40 4.47
N VAL A 133 18.51 -3.52 3.70
CA VAL A 133 18.67 -4.56 2.67
C VAL A 133 18.58 -5.96 3.27
N GLN A 134 19.34 -6.24 4.33
CA GLN A 134 19.31 -7.53 5.03
C GLN A 134 17.91 -7.85 5.54
N LEU A 135 17.25 -6.85 6.11
CA LEU A 135 15.90 -6.98 6.61
C LEU A 135 14.90 -7.31 5.50
N ILE A 136 14.90 -6.58 4.37
CA ILE A 136 13.98 -6.85 3.26
C ILE A 136 14.25 -8.23 2.64
N GLN A 137 15.52 -8.63 2.51
CA GLN A 137 15.90 -9.97 2.05
C GLN A 137 15.41 -11.08 2.99
N SER A 138 15.31 -10.79 4.28
CA SER A 138 14.87 -11.74 5.29
C SER A 138 13.34 -11.89 5.37
N ILE A 139 12.56 -11.13 4.61
CA ILE A 139 11.10 -11.28 4.57
C ILE A 139 10.75 -12.67 3.98
N PRO A 140 9.93 -13.47 4.67
CA PRO A 140 9.64 -14.84 4.25
C PRO A 140 8.76 -14.87 2.99
N ALA A 141 8.88 -15.95 2.22
CA ALA A 141 8.19 -16.11 0.94
C ALA A 141 6.65 -16.16 1.05
N SER A 142 6.11 -16.42 2.26
CA SER A 142 4.67 -16.34 2.53
C SER A 142 4.13 -14.91 2.34
N VAL A 143 4.97 -13.89 2.56
CA VAL A 143 4.61 -12.49 2.36
C VAL A 143 4.59 -12.18 0.86
N THR A 144 3.40 -11.95 0.34
CA THR A 144 3.15 -11.61 -1.07
C THR A 144 2.79 -10.13 -1.25
N THR A 145 2.45 -9.44 -0.16
CA THR A 145 2.19 -8.00 -0.14
C THR A 145 3.09 -7.30 0.87
N LEU A 146 3.85 -6.30 0.42
CA LEU A 146 4.72 -5.50 1.28
C LEU A 146 4.35 -4.03 1.14
N ASP A 147 4.11 -3.38 2.28
CA ASP A 147 3.76 -1.98 2.34
C ASP A 147 4.82 -1.14 3.05
N LEU A 148 5.51 -0.30 2.28
CA LEU A 148 6.56 0.59 2.74
C LEU A 148 6.18 2.06 2.56
N ARG A 149 4.88 2.38 2.53
CA ARG A 149 4.43 3.77 2.39
C ARG A 149 4.96 4.67 3.53
N ASN A 150 5.01 5.98 3.28
CA ASN A 150 5.36 6.98 4.30
C ASN A 150 6.75 6.77 4.95
N ASN A 151 7.74 6.24 4.22
CA ASN A 151 9.10 6.04 4.74
C ASN A 151 10.12 7.03 4.17
N SER A 152 9.67 8.06 3.45
CA SER A 152 10.52 9.13 2.91
C SER A 152 11.71 8.62 2.07
N PHE A 153 11.56 7.50 1.34
CA PHE A 153 12.66 6.93 0.55
C PHE A 153 13.24 7.85 -0.53
N GLY A 154 12.53 8.92 -0.90
CA GLY A 154 13.07 9.99 -1.75
C GLY A 154 14.29 10.69 -1.15
N SER A 155 14.50 10.63 0.17
CA SER A 155 15.67 11.20 0.85
C SER A 155 16.91 10.29 0.82
N LYS A 156 16.78 9.00 0.46
CA LYS A 156 17.92 8.11 0.23
C LYS A 156 18.62 8.49 -1.06
N SER A 157 19.93 8.28 -1.16
CA SER A 157 20.60 8.37 -2.46
C SER A 157 20.01 7.34 -3.43
N THR A 158 20.22 7.56 -4.73
CA THR A 158 19.63 6.69 -5.75
C THR A 158 20.24 5.28 -5.73
N ASP A 159 21.54 5.16 -5.45
CA ASP A 159 22.19 3.86 -5.31
C ASP A 159 21.68 3.10 -4.07
N GLU A 160 21.51 3.78 -2.93
CA GLU A 160 20.93 3.17 -1.74
C GLU A 160 19.51 2.66 -1.99
N LEU A 161 18.66 3.49 -2.63
CA LEU A 161 17.29 3.10 -2.93
C LEU A 161 17.25 1.92 -3.91
N ILE A 162 18.11 1.91 -4.94
CA ILE A 162 18.22 0.78 -5.87
C ILE A 162 18.59 -0.50 -5.11
N ALA A 163 19.58 -0.43 -4.21
CA ALA A 163 19.97 -1.59 -3.40
C ALA A 163 18.81 -2.12 -2.53
N ILE A 164 18.08 -1.22 -1.88
CA ILE A 164 16.88 -1.54 -1.07
C ILE A 164 15.78 -2.19 -1.92
N LEU A 165 15.52 -1.68 -3.13
CA LEU A 165 14.46 -2.22 -3.99
C LEU A 165 14.87 -3.53 -4.68
N GLN A 166 16.16 -3.72 -4.98
CA GLN A 166 16.69 -4.99 -5.49
C GLN A 166 16.59 -6.12 -4.46
N ALA A 167 16.68 -5.78 -3.17
CA ALA A 167 16.49 -6.70 -2.05
C ALA A 167 15.07 -7.26 -1.92
N VAL A 168 14.06 -6.61 -2.54
CA VAL A 168 12.66 -7.06 -2.48
C VAL A 168 12.53 -8.49 -3.03
N PRO A 169 11.98 -9.44 -2.23
CA PRO A 169 11.86 -10.83 -2.62
C PRO A 169 11.08 -11.03 -3.92
N ALA A 170 11.51 -12.01 -4.72
CA ALA A 170 10.86 -12.34 -5.99
C ALA A 170 9.45 -12.96 -5.83
N SER A 171 9.14 -13.48 -4.64
CA SER A 171 7.81 -14.00 -4.27
C SER A 171 6.75 -12.91 -4.14
N LEU A 172 7.17 -11.63 -4.05
CA LEU A 172 6.26 -10.53 -3.82
C LEU A 172 5.40 -10.24 -5.07
N ILE A 173 4.09 -10.11 -4.86
CA ILE A 173 3.11 -9.83 -5.91
C ILE A 173 2.72 -8.34 -5.90
N SER A 174 2.68 -7.73 -4.71
CA SER A 174 2.32 -6.31 -4.54
C SER A 174 3.30 -5.57 -3.64
N LEU A 175 3.82 -4.44 -4.13
CA LEU A 175 4.69 -3.53 -3.39
C LEU A 175 4.05 -2.14 -3.34
N TYR A 176 3.91 -1.60 -2.13
CA TYR A 176 3.35 -0.27 -1.89
C TYR A 176 4.43 0.71 -1.44
N LEU A 177 4.71 1.72 -2.28
CA LEU A 177 5.69 2.79 -2.05
C LEU A 177 5.03 4.17 -1.97
N MET A 178 3.75 4.24 -1.61
CA MET A 178 3.02 5.50 -1.57
C MET A 178 3.67 6.53 -0.65
N ASN A 179 3.59 7.81 -1.00
CA ASN A 179 4.05 8.91 -0.16
C ASN A 179 5.49 8.75 0.36
N ASN A 180 6.42 8.41 -0.54
CA ASN A 180 7.84 8.33 -0.24
C ASN A 180 8.65 9.50 -0.82
N GLY A 181 8.00 10.47 -1.47
CA GLY A 181 8.68 11.64 -2.04
C GLY A 181 9.63 11.31 -3.19
N LEU A 182 9.42 10.20 -3.91
CA LEU A 182 10.31 9.77 -4.98
C LEU A 182 10.47 10.83 -6.09
N GLY A 183 9.47 11.68 -6.30
CA GLY A 183 9.47 12.75 -7.30
C GLY A 183 10.51 13.85 -7.07
N HIS A 184 11.13 13.91 -5.89
CA HIS A 184 12.29 14.78 -5.64
C HIS A 184 13.55 14.36 -6.42
N LYS A 185 13.56 13.13 -6.93
CA LYS A 185 14.64 12.63 -7.79
C LYS A 185 14.47 13.14 -9.24
N PRO A 186 15.58 13.49 -9.91
CA PRO A 186 15.59 13.78 -11.35
C PRO A 186 15.01 12.64 -12.18
N ALA A 187 14.55 12.96 -13.40
CA ALA A 187 13.95 11.96 -14.30
C ALA A 187 14.91 10.81 -14.66
N GLU A 188 16.21 11.09 -14.85
CA GLU A 188 17.23 10.05 -15.09
C GLU A 188 17.38 9.08 -13.91
N GLU A 189 17.34 9.59 -12.67
CA GLU A 189 17.44 8.75 -11.48
C GLU A 189 16.17 7.91 -11.27
N LEU A 190 14.99 8.49 -11.51
CA LEU A 190 13.73 7.75 -11.49
C LEU A 190 13.73 6.62 -12.52
N LYS A 191 14.31 6.84 -13.70
CA LYS A 191 14.48 5.81 -14.72
C LYS A 191 15.33 4.65 -14.22
N ALA A 192 16.46 4.93 -13.57
CA ALA A 192 17.31 3.90 -12.97
C ALA A 192 16.57 3.12 -11.86
N ILE A 193 15.80 3.82 -11.02
CA ILE A 193 15.00 3.20 -9.95
C ILE A 193 13.92 2.27 -10.52
N PHE A 194 13.17 2.70 -11.54
CA PHE A 194 12.11 1.88 -12.11
C PHE A 194 12.63 0.68 -12.90
N ALA A 195 13.85 0.78 -13.45
CA ALA A 195 14.50 -0.33 -14.13
C ALA A 195 14.69 -1.56 -13.22
N VAL A 196 14.77 -1.39 -11.89
CA VAL A 196 14.82 -2.49 -10.91
C VAL A 196 13.62 -3.44 -11.03
N PHE A 197 12.47 -2.93 -11.45
CA PHE A 197 11.23 -3.70 -11.59
C PHE A 197 10.96 -4.17 -13.03
N SER A 198 11.85 -3.88 -13.98
CA SER A 198 11.70 -4.35 -15.37
C SER A 198 11.58 -5.87 -15.42
N GLY A 199 10.57 -6.38 -16.12
CA GLY A 199 10.33 -7.83 -16.26
C GLY A 199 9.72 -8.54 -15.04
N ARG A 200 9.57 -7.87 -13.88
CA ARG A 200 8.91 -8.47 -12.70
C ARG A 200 7.37 -8.33 -12.79
N PRO A 201 6.58 -9.40 -12.62
CA PRO A 201 5.11 -9.31 -12.58
C PRO A 201 4.61 -8.76 -11.22
N LEU A 202 5.14 -7.59 -10.81
CA LEU A 202 4.89 -6.93 -9.54
C LEU A 202 3.91 -5.77 -9.73
N LEU A 203 2.81 -5.76 -8.97
CA LEU A 203 1.97 -4.58 -8.82
C LEU A 203 2.70 -3.55 -7.95
N LEU A 204 2.96 -2.37 -8.49
CA LEU A 204 3.69 -1.31 -7.80
C LEU A 204 2.81 -0.08 -7.59
N ASN A 205 2.51 0.23 -6.33
CA ASN A 205 1.77 1.44 -5.98
C ASN A 205 2.74 2.58 -5.68
N LEU A 206 2.79 3.56 -6.58
CA LEU A 206 3.62 4.76 -6.50
C LEU A 206 2.78 6.03 -6.24
N SER A 207 1.53 5.89 -5.79
CA SER A 207 0.68 7.06 -5.57
C SER A 207 1.29 8.05 -4.56
N HIS A 208 0.96 9.33 -4.68
CA HIS A 208 1.44 10.38 -3.77
C HIS A 208 2.96 10.55 -3.70
N ASN A 209 3.71 10.26 -4.75
CA ASN A 209 5.16 10.46 -4.77
C ASN A 209 5.62 11.76 -5.45
N HIS A 210 4.70 12.60 -5.91
CA HIS A 210 5.01 13.82 -6.67
C HIS A 210 5.87 13.58 -7.93
N LEU A 211 5.78 12.39 -8.55
CA LEU A 211 6.68 11.97 -9.64
C LEU A 211 6.78 12.98 -10.80
N PHE A 212 5.70 13.71 -11.10
CA PHE A 212 5.60 14.65 -12.22
C PHE A 212 5.56 16.12 -11.80
N LYS A 213 5.59 16.38 -10.49
CA LYS A 213 5.56 17.74 -9.96
C LYS A 213 6.88 18.44 -10.33
N ASP A 214 6.77 19.70 -10.74
CA ASP A 214 7.90 20.57 -11.08
C ASP A 214 8.82 20.05 -12.21
N LYS A 215 8.33 19.08 -13.01
CA LYS A 215 9.01 18.54 -14.20
C LYS A 215 8.48 19.16 -15.49
N ASN A 216 9.36 19.39 -16.47
CA ASN A 216 8.98 19.81 -17.81
C ASN A 216 8.44 18.63 -18.66
N ALA A 217 7.98 18.90 -19.88
CA ALA A 217 7.37 17.86 -20.74
C ALA A 217 8.33 16.70 -21.06
N ALA A 218 9.58 16.98 -21.41
CA ALA A 218 10.57 15.96 -21.75
C ALA A 218 10.90 15.06 -20.55
N GLU A 219 11.03 15.64 -19.35
CA GLU A 219 11.26 14.89 -18.12
C GLU A 219 10.08 14.00 -17.74
N LYS A 220 8.84 14.48 -17.97
CA LYS A 220 7.64 13.67 -17.76
C LYS A 220 7.59 12.49 -18.73
N ASP A 221 7.85 12.73 -20.01
CA ASP A 221 7.91 11.67 -21.03
C ASP A 221 8.97 10.63 -20.66
N GLN A 222 10.12 11.06 -20.15
CA GLN A 222 11.16 10.16 -19.68
C GLN A 222 10.71 9.29 -18.50
N VAL A 223 10.06 9.87 -17.50
CA VAL A 223 9.51 9.12 -16.35
C VAL A 223 8.46 8.12 -16.83
N LEU A 224 7.58 8.52 -17.76
CA LEU A 224 6.57 7.63 -18.32
C LEU A 224 7.19 6.50 -19.14
N ASN A 225 8.18 6.79 -19.98
CA ASN A 225 8.90 5.80 -20.76
C ASN A 225 9.66 4.81 -19.85
N ALA A 226 10.17 5.26 -18.71
CA ALA A 226 10.83 4.40 -17.73
C ALA A 226 9.89 3.38 -17.06
N LEU A 227 8.59 3.65 -17.01
CA LEU A 227 7.60 2.69 -16.50
C LEU A 227 7.38 1.53 -17.50
N GLY A 228 7.66 1.76 -18.79
CA GLY A 228 7.59 0.76 -19.85
C GLY A 228 6.15 0.36 -20.24
N GLU A 229 6.06 -0.67 -21.10
CA GLU A 229 4.81 -1.07 -21.78
C GLU A 229 3.77 -1.70 -20.84
N ASN A 230 4.20 -2.26 -19.70
CA ASN A 230 3.32 -2.86 -18.68
C ASN A 230 2.79 -1.83 -17.68
N SER A 231 2.33 -0.69 -18.18
CA SER A 231 1.85 0.46 -17.39
C SER A 231 0.75 0.11 -16.37
N GLN A 232 -0.07 -0.90 -16.66
CA GLN A 232 -1.22 -1.31 -15.83
C GLN A 232 -0.81 -1.85 -14.46
N ARG A 233 0.44 -2.28 -14.29
CA ARG A 233 0.96 -2.74 -12.98
C ARG A 233 1.32 -1.57 -12.05
N PHE A 234 1.32 -0.33 -12.54
CA PHE A 234 1.66 0.84 -11.74
C PHE A 234 0.42 1.63 -11.33
N ILE A 235 0.28 1.88 -10.03
CA ILE A 235 -0.73 2.80 -9.51
C ILE A 235 -0.05 4.16 -9.32
N LEU A 236 -0.42 5.14 -10.15
CA LEU A 236 0.26 6.44 -10.25
C LEU A 236 -0.59 7.62 -9.76
N THR A 237 -1.68 7.37 -9.05
CA THR A 237 -2.62 8.44 -8.67
C THR A 237 -1.94 9.50 -7.80
N ARG A 238 -2.32 10.77 -7.97
CA ARG A 238 -1.86 11.90 -7.13
C ARG A 238 -0.33 12.13 -7.16
N ASN A 239 0.26 12.13 -8.36
CA ASN A 239 1.70 12.37 -8.57
C ASN A 239 2.07 13.76 -9.12
N GLY A 240 1.19 14.76 -8.99
CA GLY A 240 1.46 16.13 -9.47
C GLY A 240 1.10 16.37 -10.94
N GLU A 241 0.46 15.41 -11.59
CA GLU A 241 -0.10 15.56 -12.93
C GLU A 241 -1.61 15.31 -12.92
N SER A 242 -2.35 16.10 -13.69
CA SER A 242 -3.80 15.95 -13.81
C SER A 242 -4.18 14.59 -14.39
N ASP A 243 -5.34 14.07 -14.00
CA ASP A 243 -5.87 12.81 -14.53
C ASP A 243 -5.91 12.79 -16.07
N LEU A 244 -6.04 13.97 -16.72
CA LEU A 244 -5.99 14.16 -18.17
C LEU A 244 -4.71 13.65 -18.83
N ALA A 245 -3.54 14.02 -18.31
CA ALA A 245 -2.27 13.71 -18.95
C ALA A 245 -1.90 12.23 -18.74
N ARG A 246 -2.21 11.68 -17.55
CA ARG A 246 -2.12 10.24 -17.30
C ARG A 246 -3.07 9.43 -18.18
N ALA A 247 -4.30 9.89 -18.33
CA ALA A 247 -5.25 9.21 -19.21
C ALA A 247 -4.80 9.29 -20.66
N ARG A 248 -4.31 10.44 -21.14
CA ARG A 248 -3.74 10.57 -22.51
C ARG A 248 -2.66 9.52 -22.78
N TRP A 249 -1.78 9.28 -21.81
CA TRP A 249 -0.74 8.26 -21.92
C TRP A 249 -1.27 6.83 -21.87
N LEU A 250 -2.25 6.52 -21.00
CA LEU A 250 -2.86 5.18 -20.91
C LEU A 250 -3.87 4.88 -22.04
N MET A 251 -4.41 5.91 -22.70
CA MET A 251 -5.52 5.76 -23.64
C MET A 251 -5.23 4.79 -24.78
N PRO A 252 -4.05 4.75 -25.41
CA PRO A 252 -3.79 3.77 -26.47
C PRO A 252 -3.98 2.32 -26.01
N ALA A 253 -3.43 1.94 -24.85
CA ALA A 253 -3.58 0.60 -24.29
C ALA A 253 -5.03 0.30 -23.84
N ILE A 254 -5.75 1.31 -23.33
CA ILE A 254 -7.17 1.18 -22.97
C ILE A 254 -8.04 1.02 -24.23
N MET A 255 -7.75 1.78 -25.29
CA MET A 255 -8.43 1.68 -26.57
C MET A 255 -8.25 0.30 -27.18
N GLU A 256 -7.05 -0.27 -27.11
CA GLU A 256 -6.77 -1.62 -27.57
C GLU A 256 -7.51 -2.68 -26.73
N LYS A 257 -7.36 -2.63 -25.40
CA LYS A 257 -7.96 -3.62 -24.49
C LYS A 257 -9.50 -3.70 -24.58
N TYR A 258 -10.16 -2.56 -24.80
CA TYR A 258 -11.61 -2.46 -24.81
C TYR A 258 -12.20 -2.16 -26.20
N ASN A 259 -11.37 -2.20 -27.24
CA ASN A 259 -11.74 -1.85 -28.62
C ASN A 259 -12.49 -0.51 -28.71
N LEU A 260 -11.95 0.51 -28.04
CA LEU A 260 -12.62 1.80 -27.83
C LEU A 260 -12.41 2.73 -29.05
N PRO A 261 -13.47 3.26 -29.68
CA PRO A 261 -13.36 4.25 -30.75
C PRO A 261 -12.65 5.54 -30.33
N SER A 262 -11.92 6.15 -31.26
CA SER A 262 -11.12 7.36 -31.04
C SER A 262 -11.93 8.56 -30.53
N GLU A 263 -13.20 8.64 -30.91
CA GLU A 263 -14.15 9.68 -30.55
C GLU A 263 -14.60 9.52 -29.10
N ILE A 264 -14.78 8.27 -28.64
CA ILE A 264 -15.13 7.95 -27.25
C ILE A 264 -13.91 8.19 -26.36
N ALA A 265 -12.71 7.80 -26.81
CA ALA A 265 -11.47 8.10 -26.11
C ALA A 265 -11.26 9.62 -25.95
N SER A 266 -11.45 10.38 -27.02
CA SER A 266 -11.35 11.85 -27.00
C SER A 266 -12.39 12.49 -26.08
N HIS A 267 -13.62 11.96 -26.05
CA HIS A 267 -14.67 12.41 -25.15
C HIS A 267 -14.33 12.13 -23.68
N ILE A 268 -13.79 10.94 -23.36
CA ILE A 268 -13.32 10.61 -22.00
C ILE A 268 -12.21 11.56 -21.58
N LEU A 269 -11.22 11.79 -22.45
CA LEU A 269 -10.14 12.73 -22.21
C LEU A 269 -10.67 14.15 -21.96
N PHE A 270 -11.65 14.61 -22.73
CA PHE A 270 -12.25 15.94 -22.56
C PHE A 270 -12.77 16.21 -21.13
N PHE A 271 -13.32 15.19 -20.44
CA PHE A 271 -13.83 15.34 -19.07
C PHE A 271 -12.77 15.19 -17.96
N LEU A 272 -11.54 14.85 -18.31
CA LEU A 272 -10.45 14.67 -17.36
C LEU A 272 -9.62 15.94 -17.12
N GLY A 273 -10.09 17.09 -17.62
CA GLY A 273 -9.48 18.43 -17.60
C GLY A 273 -8.63 18.75 -16.36
N ALA A 274 -7.56 19.52 -16.60
CA ALA A 274 -6.39 19.65 -15.72
C ALA A 274 -6.67 20.10 -14.27
N ASP A 275 -7.83 20.70 -14.00
CA ASP A 275 -8.24 21.26 -12.71
C ASP A 275 -9.68 20.86 -12.32
N SER A 276 -10.05 19.57 -12.45
CA SER A 276 -11.39 19.11 -12.01
C SER A 276 -11.49 19.09 -10.47
N PRO A 277 -12.45 19.83 -9.86
CA PRO A 277 -12.68 19.82 -8.41
C PRO A 277 -13.40 18.55 -7.92
N TYR A 278 -13.69 17.60 -8.82
CA TYR A 278 -14.48 16.40 -8.51
C TYR A 278 -13.57 15.21 -8.21
N ASN A 279 -13.89 14.47 -7.14
CA ASN A 279 -13.20 13.25 -6.76
C ASN A 279 -13.53 12.14 -7.78
N THR A 280 -12.61 11.89 -8.72
CA THR A 280 -12.76 11.02 -9.91
C THR A 280 -12.60 9.53 -9.57
N GLY A 281 -13.53 8.98 -8.79
CA GLY A 281 -13.58 7.53 -8.48
C GLY A 281 -14.24 6.66 -9.56
N PRO A 282 -14.21 5.31 -9.46
CA PRO A 282 -14.81 4.38 -10.44
C PRO A 282 -16.30 4.64 -10.76
N SER A 283 -17.06 5.15 -9.79
CA SER A 283 -18.46 5.54 -9.95
C SER A 283 -18.65 6.72 -10.91
N PHE A 284 -17.68 7.63 -11.00
CA PHE A 284 -17.67 8.75 -11.96
C PHE A 284 -17.65 8.23 -13.41
N PHE A 285 -16.79 7.26 -13.71
CA PHE A 285 -16.70 6.66 -15.05
C PHE A 285 -17.99 5.95 -15.46
N LYS A 286 -18.58 5.17 -14.54
CA LYS A 286 -19.86 4.46 -14.80
C LYS A 286 -21.01 5.45 -15.06
N PHE A 287 -21.04 6.57 -14.33
CA PHE A 287 -22.03 7.62 -14.51
C PHE A 287 -21.86 8.34 -15.85
N GLN A 288 -20.63 8.73 -16.21
CA GLN A 288 -20.36 9.44 -17.46
C GLN A 288 -20.58 8.56 -18.70
N LEU A 289 -20.22 7.28 -18.63
CA LEU A 289 -20.51 6.31 -19.69
C LEU A 289 -22.03 6.25 -19.96
N LYS A 290 -22.84 6.09 -18.90
CA LYS A 290 -24.30 6.03 -19.03
C LYS A 290 -24.89 7.31 -19.64
N LYS A 291 -24.36 8.47 -19.27
CA LYS A 291 -24.79 9.77 -19.81
C LYS A 291 -24.39 9.94 -21.28
N ALA A 292 -23.16 9.63 -21.64
CA ALA A 292 -22.67 9.73 -23.01
C ALA A 292 -23.39 8.77 -23.98
N THR A 293 -23.64 7.53 -23.54
CA THR A 293 -24.44 6.56 -24.33
C THR A 293 -25.83 7.12 -24.64
N LYS A 294 -26.52 7.68 -23.64
CA LYS A 294 -27.84 8.28 -23.82
C LYS A 294 -27.82 9.44 -24.82
N THR A 295 -26.86 10.36 -24.69
CA THR A 295 -26.72 11.49 -25.62
C THR A 295 -26.45 11.02 -27.05
N ILE A 296 -25.66 9.97 -27.24
CA ILE A 296 -25.39 9.40 -28.57
C ILE A 296 -26.65 8.77 -29.18
N GLU A 297 -27.46 8.09 -28.39
CA GLU A 297 -28.76 7.54 -28.83
C GLU A 297 -29.70 8.67 -29.27
N GLU A 298 -29.84 9.73 -28.48
CA GLU A 298 -30.68 10.89 -28.82
C GLU A 298 -30.20 11.61 -30.11
N ILE A 299 -28.88 11.69 -30.33
CA ILE A 299 -28.33 12.26 -31.57
C ILE A 299 -28.60 11.35 -32.79
N LYS A 300 -28.53 10.02 -32.60
CA LYS A 300 -28.83 9.05 -33.66
C LYS A 300 -30.31 9.09 -34.04
N GLU A 301 -31.20 9.18 -33.06
CA GLU A 301 -32.65 9.34 -33.29
C GLU A 301 -32.96 10.61 -34.07
N LYS A 302 -32.44 11.77 -33.64
CA LYS A 302 -32.62 13.03 -34.37
C LYS A 302 -32.09 12.98 -35.80
N ARG A 303 -30.95 12.33 -36.03
CA ARG A 303 -30.40 12.15 -37.38
C ARG A 303 -31.22 11.19 -38.25
N ALA A 304 -31.87 10.19 -37.64
CA ALA A 304 -32.77 9.29 -38.35
C ALA A 304 -34.07 10.02 -38.75
N GLU A 305 -34.63 10.84 -37.85
CA GLU A 305 -35.80 11.68 -38.13
C GLU A 305 -35.52 12.69 -39.26
N THR A 306 -34.35 13.34 -39.25
CA THR A 306 -33.97 14.31 -40.29
C THR A 306 -33.79 13.66 -41.67
N ARG A 307 -33.47 12.34 -41.73
CA ARG A 307 -33.32 11.59 -42.98
C ARG A 307 -34.64 11.03 -43.53
N GLN A 308 -35.70 10.97 -42.71
CA GLN A 308 -37.04 10.57 -43.16
C GLN A 308 -37.86 11.75 -43.74
N CYS A 309 -37.41 12.99 -43.52
CA CYS A 309 -38.03 14.22 -44.02
C CYS A 309 -37.41 14.78 -45.32
N LEU A 310 -36.49 14.03 -45.95
CA LEU A 310 -35.88 14.32 -47.26
C LEU A 310 -36.29 13.21 -48.25
#